data_AF-A0A957R6U5-F1
#
_entry.id   AF-A0A957R6U5-F1
#
_cell.length_a   1.000
_cell.length_b   1.000
_cell.length_c   1.000
_cell.angle_alpha   90.00
_cell.angle_beta   90.00
_cell.angle_gamma   90.00
#
_symmetry.space_group_name_H-M   'P 1'
#
loop_
_entity.id
_entity.type
_entity.pdbx_description
1 polymer ?
#
loop_
_entity_poly.entity_id
_entity_poly.type
_entity_poly.pdbx_seq_one_letter_code
_entity_poly.pdbx_strand_id
1 'polypeptide(L)'
;LNRTDFMSRQGGRRYPLGMTFSTRYLRHKKVDHAKIESVAILQGLPHTLFEGVSIHELGHVWLVQQNIVNLPLSDEEGFCELLSYRHYVEIGSKADLFYARSIAENRNPVYGDGFRKLKKLEERVGFAQIIKSLLRKKKLPL
;
A
#
# COMPACT_ATOMS: atom_id res chain seq x y z
N LEU A 1 -11.33 -18.85 14.32
CA LEU A 1 -11.56 -17.39 14.20
C LEU A 1 -12.91 -17.19 13.53
N ASN A 2 -13.92 -16.72 14.27
CA ASN A 2 -15.32 -16.67 13.84
C ASN A 2 -15.57 -15.44 12.95
N ARG A 3 -16.41 -15.56 11.93
CA ARG A 3 -16.65 -14.53 10.89
C ARG A 3 -17.12 -13.18 11.46
N THR A 4 -17.75 -13.22 12.62
CA THR A 4 -18.30 -12.08 13.36
C THR A 4 -17.21 -11.19 13.99
N ASP A 5 -16.06 -11.76 14.39
CA ASP A 5 -14.93 -10.99 14.97
C ASP A 5 -14.17 -10.15 13.93
N PHE A 6 -14.28 -10.52 12.64
CA PHE A 6 -13.68 -9.76 11.55
C PHE A 6 -14.50 -8.51 11.21
N MET A 7 -15.83 -8.57 11.36
CA MET A 7 -16.75 -7.49 11.00
C MET A 7 -17.10 -6.55 12.15
N SER A 8 -16.92 -6.95 13.42
CA SER A 8 -17.29 -6.15 14.60
C SER A 8 -16.28 -5.07 15.00
N ARG A 9 -15.24 -4.80 14.19
CA ARG A 9 -14.22 -3.77 14.50
C ARG A 9 -14.70 -2.35 14.18
N GLN A 10 -15.81 -1.93 14.78
CA GLN A 10 -16.16 -0.52 14.94
C GLN A 10 -15.50 -0.02 16.24
N GLY A 11 -14.39 0.72 16.12
CA GLY A 11 -13.73 1.32 17.28
C GLY A 11 -12.21 1.47 17.17
N GLY A 12 -11.75 2.47 16.42
CA GLY A 12 -10.63 3.32 16.84
C GLY A 12 -9.17 2.84 16.78
N ARG A 13 -8.84 1.55 16.71
CA ARG A 13 -7.44 1.09 16.46
C ARG A 13 -7.43 -0.22 15.69
N ARG A 14 -7.14 -0.16 14.38
CA ARG A 14 -6.75 -1.35 13.62
C ARG A 14 -5.28 -1.65 13.97
N TYR A 15 -5.03 -2.75 14.66
CA TYR A 15 -3.68 -3.32 14.65
C TYR A 15 -3.30 -3.60 13.20
N PRO A 16 -2.14 -3.12 12.74
CA PRO A 16 -1.75 -3.27 11.36
C PRO A 16 -1.49 -4.76 11.07
N LEU A 17 -1.96 -5.24 9.91
CA LEU A 17 -1.81 -6.64 9.51
C LEU A 17 -0.40 -6.94 8.98
N GLY A 18 0.34 -5.90 8.59
CA GLY A 18 1.75 -5.90 8.25
C GLY A 18 2.40 -4.60 8.70
N MET A 19 3.73 -4.56 8.76
CA MET A 19 4.48 -3.34 9.08
C MET A 19 5.87 -3.38 8.45
N THR A 20 6.23 -2.29 7.78
CA THR A 20 7.58 -2.05 7.27
C THR A 20 8.31 -1.07 8.18
N PHE A 21 9.43 -1.50 8.75
CA PHE A 21 10.31 -0.66 9.56
C PHE A 21 11.45 -0.10 8.72
N SER A 22 11.67 1.21 8.81
CA SER A 22 12.78 1.88 8.13
C SER A 22 13.45 2.93 8.99
N THR A 23 14.77 3.06 8.81
CA THR A 23 15.58 4.16 9.36
C THR A 23 15.63 5.27 8.33
N ARG A 24 15.23 6.50 8.69
CA ARG A 24 15.28 7.68 7.81
C ARG A 24 16.46 8.57 8.16
N TYR A 25 17.23 8.96 7.15
CA TYR A 25 18.41 9.81 7.29
C TYR A 25 18.08 11.21 6.80
N LEU A 26 18.34 12.21 7.65
CA LEU A 26 17.99 13.60 7.37
C LEU A 26 19.21 14.41 6.94
N ARG A 27 19.03 15.23 5.91
CA ARG A 27 19.98 16.28 5.51
C ARG A 27 19.22 17.61 5.38
N HIS A 28 19.70 18.67 6.03
CA HIS A 28 19.04 19.97 6.05
C HIS A 28 17.53 19.90 6.38
N LYS A 29 17.16 19.10 7.40
CA LYS A 29 15.77 18.86 7.85
C LYS A 29 14.84 18.19 6.82
N LYS A 30 15.38 17.60 5.75
CA LYS A 30 14.64 16.79 4.78
C LYS A 30 15.14 15.35 4.79
N VAL A 31 14.27 14.39 4.49
CA VAL A 31 14.70 13.00 4.30
C VAL A 31 15.52 12.92 3.02
N ASP A 32 16.78 12.54 3.17
CA ASP A 32 17.74 12.37 2.07
C ASP A 32 17.65 10.95 1.50
N HIS A 33 17.69 9.96 2.39
CA HIS A 33 17.52 8.55 2.09
C HIS A 33 16.92 7.80 3.28
N ALA A 34 16.52 6.55 3.03
CA ALA A 34 16.02 5.64 4.05
C ALA A 34 16.58 4.23 3.83
N LYS A 35 16.63 3.43 4.90
CA LYS A 35 17.05 2.04 4.87
C LYS A 35 15.96 1.16 5.48
N ILE A 36 15.61 0.07 4.80
CA ILE A 36 14.69 -0.95 5.34
C ILE A 36 15.43 -1.76 6.41
N GLU A 37 14.81 -1.88 7.58
CA GLU A 37 15.32 -2.70 8.67
C GLU A 37 14.60 -4.05 8.74
N SER A 38 13.27 -4.04 8.60
CA SER A 38 12.47 -5.28 8.61
C SER A 38 11.09 -5.09 8.00
N VAL A 39 10.48 -6.22 7.61
CA VAL A 39 9.07 -6.33 7.29
C VAL A 39 8.47 -7.40 8.21
N ALA A 40 7.39 -7.05 8.89
CA ALA A 40 6.64 -7.97 9.74
C ALA A 40 5.23 -8.16 9.16
N ILE A 41 4.72 -9.39 9.23
CA ILE A 41 3.36 -9.73 8.79
C ILE A 41 2.70 -10.53 9.91
N LEU A 42 1.43 -10.24 10.18
CA LEU A 42 0.66 -10.94 11.21
C LEU A 42 0.56 -12.43 10.88
N GLN A 43 0.90 -13.28 11.85
CA GLN A 43 0.80 -14.73 11.70
C GLN A 43 -0.66 -15.18 11.64
N GLY A 44 -0.95 -16.19 10.80
CA GLY A 44 -2.27 -16.83 10.74
C GLY A 44 -3.28 -16.12 9.84
N LEU A 45 -2.84 -15.20 8.99
CA LEU A 45 -3.70 -14.61 7.96
C LEU A 45 -4.13 -15.68 6.95
N PRO A 46 -5.39 -15.63 6.44
CA PRO A 46 -5.79 -16.40 5.27
C PRO A 46 -4.83 -16.13 4.09
N HIS A 47 -4.51 -17.15 3.29
CA HIS A 47 -3.52 -17.05 2.21
C HIS A 47 -3.71 -15.81 1.32
N THR A 48 -4.92 -15.59 0.80
CA THR A 48 -5.22 -14.43 -0.03
C THR A 48 -5.01 -13.09 0.68
N LEU A 49 -5.35 -13.00 1.98
CA LEU A 49 -5.11 -11.78 2.75
C LEU A 49 -3.62 -11.58 3.00
N PHE A 50 -2.90 -12.66 3.29
CA PHE A 50 -1.44 -12.66 3.46
C PHE A 50 -0.74 -12.14 2.20
N GLU A 51 -1.15 -12.58 1.01
CA GLU A 51 -0.57 -12.13 -0.26
C GLU A 51 -0.72 -10.61 -0.45
N GLY A 52 -1.94 -10.08 -0.31
CA GLY A 52 -2.15 -8.64 -0.47
C GLY A 52 -1.45 -7.79 0.60
N VAL A 53 -1.46 -8.23 1.87
CA VAL A 53 -0.69 -7.55 2.92
C VAL A 53 0.81 -7.59 2.60
N SER A 54 1.33 -8.73 2.13
CA SER A 54 2.74 -8.84 1.73
C SER A 54 3.07 -7.87 0.61
N ILE A 55 2.22 -7.77 -0.41
CA ILE A 55 2.41 -6.88 -1.56
C ILE A 55 2.37 -5.42 -1.15
N HIS A 56 1.46 -5.05 -0.23
CA HIS A 56 1.41 -3.71 0.34
C HIS A 56 2.75 -3.34 1.01
N GLU A 57 3.23 -4.18 1.93
CA GLU A 57 4.48 -3.91 2.64
C GLU A 57 5.70 -3.92 1.72
N LEU A 58 5.74 -4.83 0.74
CA LEU A 58 6.78 -4.85 -0.28
C LEU A 58 6.74 -3.62 -1.20
N GLY A 59 5.59 -2.97 -1.35
CA GLY A 59 5.47 -1.66 -1.99
C GLY A 59 6.30 -0.59 -1.29
N HIS A 60 6.23 -0.51 0.04
CA HIS A 60 7.06 0.40 0.85
C HIS A 60 8.54 0.08 0.71
N VAL A 61 8.91 -1.20 0.77
CA VAL A 61 10.29 -1.67 0.52
C VAL A 61 10.79 -1.21 -0.84
N TRP A 62 10.00 -1.41 -1.89
CA TRP A 62 10.36 -1.04 -3.25
C TRP A 62 10.59 0.48 -3.37
N LEU A 63 9.70 1.31 -2.81
CA LEU A 63 9.87 2.77 -2.82
C LEU A 63 11.21 3.18 -2.20
N VAL A 64 11.54 2.63 -1.03
CA VAL A 64 12.81 2.91 -0.35
C VAL A 64 14.01 2.43 -1.16
N GLN A 65 13.98 1.21 -1.72
CA GLN A 65 15.05 0.68 -2.56
C GLN A 65 15.29 1.54 -3.81
N GLN A 66 14.24 2.18 -4.34
CA GLN A 66 14.35 3.12 -5.46
C GLN A 66 14.68 4.56 -5.03
N ASN A 67 15.01 4.79 -3.76
CA ASN A 67 15.26 6.09 -3.15
C ASN A 67 14.10 7.10 -3.33
N ILE A 68 12.87 6.60 -3.21
CA ILE A 68 11.64 7.40 -3.23
C ILE A 68 11.15 7.53 -1.78
N VAL A 69 11.62 8.56 -1.08
CA VAL A 69 11.48 8.68 0.39
C VAL A 69 10.71 9.92 0.85
N ASN A 70 10.12 10.67 -0.08
CA ASN A 70 9.46 11.96 0.17
C ASN A 70 8.08 12.07 -0.52
N LEU A 71 7.40 10.95 -0.76
CA LEU A 71 6.01 11.01 -1.19
C LEU A 71 5.14 11.51 -0.03
N PRO A 72 4.06 12.26 -0.30
CA PRO A 72 3.02 12.47 0.70
C PRO A 72 2.50 11.12 1.21
N LEU A 73 2.17 11.02 2.51
CA LEU A 73 1.72 9.77 3.12
C LEU A 73 0.54 9.13 2.36
N SER A 74 -0.44 9.94 1.92
CA SER A 74 -1.57 9.47 1.12
C SER A 74 -1.16 8.84 -0.21
N ASP A 75 -0.04 9.30 -0.79
CA ASP A 75 0.42 8.87 -2.11
C ASP A 75 1.28 7.61 -2.00
N GLU A 76 2.07 7.52 -0.93
CA GLU A 76 2.81 6.31 -0.53
C GLU A 76 1.82 5.16 -0.23
N GLU A 77 0.89 5.38 0.70
CA GLU A 77 -0.11 4.36 1.07
C GLU A 77 -1.05 4.03 -0.10
N GLY A 78 -1.45 5.05 -0.88
CA GLY A 78 -2.26 4.86 -2.06
C GLY A 78 -1.58 4.01 -3.15
N PHE A 79 -0.26 4.14 -3.30
CA PHE A 79 0.51 3.30 -4.21
C PHE A 79 0.56 1.85 -3.72
N CYS A 80 0.84 1.62 -2.43
CA CYS A 80 0.89 0.27 -1.85
C CYS A 80 -0.48 -0.44 -1.87
N GLU A 81 -1.57 0.29 -1.62
CA GLU A 81 -2.94 -0.20 -1.81
C GLU A 81 -3.25 -0.52 -3.27
N LEU A 82 -2.78 0.30 -4.23
CA LEU A 82 -2.96 0.04 -5.66
C LEU A 82 -2.27 -1.25 -6.10
N LEU A 83 -1.05 -1.53 -5.61
CA LEU A 83 -0.35 -2.79 -5.91
C LEU A 83 -1.16 -4.01 -5.45
N SER A 84 -1.64 -3.96 -4.21
CA SER A 84 -2.44 -5.04 -3.62
C SER A 84 -3.76 -5.25 -4.37
N TYR A 85 -4.44 -4.16 -4.72
CA TYR A 85 -5.65 -4.19 -5.54
C TYR A 85 -5.39 -4.83 -6.90
N ARG A 86 -4.31 -4.44 -7.60
CA ARG A 86 -3.97 -4.98 -8.92
C ARG A 86 -3.74 -6.49 -8.86
N HIS A 87 -3.01 -6.98 -7.86
CA HIS A 87 -2.81 -8.42 -7.63
C HIS A 87 -4.12 -9.17 -7.47
N TYR A 88 -5.01 -8.66 -6.60
CA TYR A 88 -6.30 -9.28 -6.39
C TYR A 88 -7.17 -9.32 -7.65
N VAL A 89 -7.18 -8.24 -8.43
CA VAL A 89 -7.95 -8.18 -9.68
C VAL A 89 -7.35 -9.12 -10.74
N GLU A 90 -6.04 -9.28 -10.77
CA GLU A 90 -5.34 -10.17 -11.71
C GLU A 90 -5.67 -11.65 -11.45
N ILE A 91 -5.70 -12.09 -10.19
CA ILE A 91 -6.07 -13.47 -9.83
C ILE A 91 -7.58 -13.68 -9.95
N GLY A 92 -8.38 -12.77 -9.39
CA GLY A 92 -9.82 -12.71 -9.62
C GLY A 92 -10.67 -13.80 -8.95
N SER A 93 -10.18 -14.53 -7.93
CA SER A 93 -11.04 -15.45 -7.18
C SER A 93 -12.08 -14.69 -6.34
N LYS A 94 -13.09 -15.41 -5.81
CA LYS A 94 -14.09 -14.80 -4.91
C LYS A 94 -13.46 -14.13 -3.70
N ALA A 95 -12.38 -14.70 -3.16
CA ALA A 95 -11.66 -14.13 -2.01
C ALA A 95 -10.87 -12.88 -2.43
N ASP A 96 -10.20 -12.91 -3.58
CA ASP A 96 -9.44 -11.77 -4.09
C ASP A 96 -10.35 -10.57 -4.35
N LEU A 97 -11.45 -10.80 -5.08
CA LEU A 97 -12.41 -9.73 -5.40
C LEU A 97 -13.09 -9.16 -4.15
N PHE A 98 -13.24 -9.96 -3.08
CA PHE A 98 -13.70 -9.45 -1.78
C PHE A 98 -12.70 -8.47 -1.17
N TYR A 99 -11.39 -8.78 -1.20
CA TYR A 99 -10.37 -7.88 -0.66
C TYR A 99 -10.13 -6.65 -1.58
N ALA A 100 -10.14 -6.83 -2.91
CA ALA A 100 -10.08 -5.72 -3.86
C ALA A 100 -11.22 -4.71 -3.63
N ARG A 101 -12.45 -5.20 -3.43
CA ARG A 101 -13.59 -4.35 -3.07
C ARG A 101 -13.40 -3.66 -1.74
N SER A 102 -12.89 -4.38 -0.73
CA SER A 102 -12.61 -3.81 0.59
C SER A 102 -11.61 -2.65 0.54
N ILE A 103 -10.59 -2.73 -0.33
CA ILE A 103 -9.65 -1.63 -0.60
C ILE A 103 -10.39 -0.46 -1.26
N ALA A 104 -11.16 -0.73 -2.32
CA ALA A 104 -11.85 0.31 -3.08
C ALA A 104 -12.89 1.10 -2.26
N GLU A 105 -13.58 0.42 -1.35
CA GLU A 105 -14.62 0.99 -0.49
C GLU A 105 -14.08 1.54 0.85
N ASN A 106 -12.78 1.41 1.12
CA ASN A 106 -12.16 1.88 2.36
C ASN A 106 -12.38 3.39 2.54
N ARG A 107 -13.02 3.82 3.63
CA ARG A 107 -13.33 5.24 3.91
C ARG A 107 -12.21 5.99 4.62
N ASN A 108 -11.08 5.34 4.91
CA ASN A 108 -9.96 6.01 5.55
C ASN A 108 -9.36 7.08 4.61
N PRO A 109 -9.10 8.31 5.10
CA PRO A 109 -8.64 9.43 4.27
C PRO A 109 -7.20 9.32 3.79
N VAL A 110 -6.41 8.39 4.35
CA VAL A 110 -5.04 8.12 3.90
C VAL A 110 -5.05 6.93 2.95
N TYR A 111 -5.51 5.78 3.43
CA TYR A 111 -5.48 4.53 2.66
C TYR A 111 -6.50 4.51 1.52
N GLY A 112 -7.76 4.78 1.84
CA GLY A 112 -8.85 4.69 0.88
C GLY A 112 -8.84 5.82 -0.14
N ASP A 113 -8.68 7.07 0.31
CA ASP A 113 -8.59 8.22 -0.59
C ASP A 113 -7.29 8.19 -1.40
N GLY A 114 -6.17 7.79 -0.78
CA GLY A 114 -4.90 7.54 -1.46
C GLY A 114 -5.07 6.52 -2.59
N PHE A 115 -5.66 5.35 -2.29
CA PHE A 115 -5.96 4.33 -3.30
C PHE A 115 -6.81 4.90 -4.44
N ARG A 116 -7.94 5.56 -4.13
CA ARG A 116 -8.85 6.11 -5.16
C ARG A 116 -8.16 7.16 -6.02
N LYS A 117 -7.31 8.00 -5.44
CA LYS A 117 -6.47 8.97 -6.18
C LYS A 117 -5.54 8.25 -7.15
N LEU A 118 -4.82 7.23 -6.68
CA LEU A 118 -3.87 6.47 -7.48
C LEU A 118 -4.55 5.61 -8.56
N LYS A 119 -5.72 5.04 -8.27
CA LYS A 119 -6.54 4.28 -9.22
C LYS A 119 -7.04 5.17 -10.36
N LYS A 120 -7.55 6.38 -10.06
CA LYS A 120 -7.93 7.37 -11.08
C LYS A 120 -6.73 7.81 -11.92
N LEU A 121 -5.57 7.98 -11.28
CA LEU A 121 -4.34 8.31 -11.99
C LEU A 121 -3.95 7.19 -12.95
N GLU A 122 -3.98 5.94 -12.50
CA GLU A 122 -3.71 4.76 -13.30
C GLU A 122 -4.65 4.67 -14.50
N GLU A 123 -5.94 4.92 -14.33
CA GLU A 123 -6.91 4.94 -15.42
C GLU A 123 -6.59 6.01 -16.48
N ARG A 124 -6.03 7.14 -16.04
CA ARG A 124 -5.67 8.26 -16.92
C ARG A 124 -4.36 8.02 -17.68
N VAL A 125 -3.33 7.48 -17.03
CA VAL A 125 -1.96 7.44 -17.59
C VAL A 125 -1.38 6.03 -17.76
N GLY A 126 -2.04 5.01 -17.21
CA GLY A 126 -1.54 3.64 -17.16
C GLY A 126 -0.52 3.40 -16.05
N PHE A 127 -0.52 2.19 -15.49
CA PHE A 127 0.38 1.80 -14.41
C PHE A 127 1.87 1.93 -14.78
N ALA A 128 2.25 1.55 -16.01
CA ALA A 128 3.62 1.68 -16.50
C ALA A 128 4.15 3.12 -16.46
N GLN A 129 3.28 4.10 -16.73
CA GLN A 129 3.67 5.52 -16.70
C GLN A 129 3.84 6.02 -15.26
N ILE A 130 3.05 5.51 -14.30
CA ILE A 130 3.25 5.76 -12.86
C ILE A 130 4.64 5.28 -12.44
N ILE A 131 4.98 4.02 -12.75
CA ILE A 131 6.30 3.45 -12.44
C ILE A 131 7.42 4.24 -13.10
N LYS A 132 7.29 4.57 -14.39
CA LYS A 132 8.27 5.39 -15.11
C LYS A 132 8.50 6.75 -14.45
N SER A 133 7.44 7.41 -13.99
CA SER A 133 7.55 8.70 -13.28
C SER A 133 8.20 8.53 -11.91
N LEU A 134 7.81 7.52 -11.14
CA LEU A 134 8.42 7.22 -9.85
C LEU A 134 9.92 6.93 -9.99
N LEU A 135 10.33 6.12 -10.96
CA LEU A 135 11.75 5.81 -11.16
C LEU A 135 12.57 7.03 -11.61
N ARG A 136 12.05 7.83 -12.56
CA ARG A 136 12.80 8.94 -13.17
C ARG A 136 12.75 10.24 -12.38
N LYS A 137 11.58 10.56 -11.81
CA LYS A 137 11.30 11.85 -11.15
C LYS A 137 11.15 11.74 -9.64
N LYS A 138 11.10 10.51 -9.09
CA LYS A 138 10.81 10.23 -7.67
C LYS A 138 9.48 10.84 -7.21
N LYS A 139 8.53 11.00 -8.14
CA LYS A 139 7.23 11.64 -7.96
C LYS A 139 6.17 10.97 -8.83
N LEU A 140 4.92 10.97 -8.35
CA LEU A 140 3.77 10.55 -9.13
C LEU A 140 3.49 11.52 -10.29
N PRO A 141 2.98 11.03 -11.44
CA PRO A 141 2.60 11.86 -12.59
C PRO A 141 1.22 12.50 -12.40
N LEU A 142 1.06 13.29 -11.35
CA LEU A 142 -0.18 14.01 -11.03
C LEU A 142 -0.49 15.09 -12.07
#